data_AF-N1U9V0-F1
#
_entry.id   AF-N1U9V0-F1
#
_cell.length_a   1.000
_cell.length_b   1.000
_cell.length_c   1.000
_cell.angle_alpha   90.00
_cell.angle_beta   90.00
_cell.angle_gamma   90.00
#
_symmetry.space_group_name_H-M   'P 1'
#
loop_
_entity.id
_entity.type
_entity.pdbx_description
1 polymer ?
#
loop_
_entity_poly.entity_id
_entity_poly.type
_entity_poly.pdbx_seq_one_letter_code
_entity_poly.pdbx_strand_id
1 'polypeptide(L)'
;MKQTTHRIQFWDSRKTFPLQSESVDLILTSPPYPMIEMWDQLFFSFSKEIRESFLTDPSLSYEKIHIELDKVWKESFRVLKNGGFLVINIGDATRNTSAGFQIYMNHARILQGCNSIGFQSLPGIIWRKQTNSPNKFMGSGMLPAGAYVTLEHEHILIFRKIIKESS
;
A
#
# COMPACT_ATOMS: atom_id res chain seq x y z
N MET A 1 3.97 -19.23 34.01
CA MET A 1 3.19 -18.57 32.94
C MET A 1 4.14 -17.77 32.06
N LYS A 2 4.02 -17.84 30.74
CA LYS A 2 4.78 -16.94 29.85
C LYS A 2 4.12 -15.57 29.88
N GLN A 3 4.90 -14.53 30.14
CA GLN A 3 4.46 -13.14 30.14
C GLN A 3 4.87 -12.48 28.83
N THR A 4 4.02 -11.59 28.29
CA THR A 4 4.32 -10.82 27.08
C THR A 4 4.20 -9.33 27.37
N THR A 5 4.96 -8.51 26.65
CA THR A 5 4.96 -7.05 26.78
C THR A 5 4.43 -6.45 25.50
N HIS A 6 3.40 -5.60 25.62
CA HIS A 6 2.75 -4.92 24.50
C HIS A 6 2.92 -3.41 24.67
N ARG A 7 3.26 -2.70 23.60
CA ARG A 7 3.46 -1.24 23.63
C ARG A 7 2.72 -0.60 22.46
N ILE A 8 1.96 0.44 22.75
CA ILE A 8 1.27 1.26 21.75
C ILE A 8 1.94 2.63 21.74
N GLN A 9 2.29 3.13 20.56
CA GLN A 9 2.94 4.42 20.38
C GLN A 9 2.19 5.24 19.33
N PHE A 10 1.87 6.49 19.66
CA PHE A 10 1.28 7.44 18.73
C PHE A 10 2.42 8.15 18.00
N TRP A 11 2.62 7.81 16.73
CA TRP A 11 3.73 8.32 15.95
C TRP A 11 3.38 8.38 14.46
N ASP A 12 3.96 9.34 13.75
CA ASP A 12 3.89 9.39 12.29
C ASP A 12 4.90 8.40 11.71
N SER A 13 4.40 7.29 11.15
CA SER A 13 5.25 6.19 10.64
C SER A 13 6.13 6.59 9.45
N ARG A 14 5.93 7.78 8.85
CA ARG A 14 6.81 8.31 7.80
C ARG A 14 8.12 8.88 8.34
N LYS A 15 8.20 9.10 9.65
CA LYS A 15 9.40 9.60 10.36
C LYS A 15 10.16 8.43 10.98
N THR A 16 11.42 8.66 11.32
CA THR A 16 12.21 7.70 12.10
C THR A 16 11.46 7.29 13.36
N PHE A 17 11.19 6.00 13.49
CA PHE A 17 10.49 5.40 14.60
C PHE A 17 11.50 5.13 15.73
N PRO A 18 11.14 5.25 17.02
CA PRO A 18 12.05 5.11 18.16
C PRO A 18 12.41 3.64 18.46
N LEU A 19 12.74 2.88 17.42
CA LEU A 19 13.28 1.53 17.46
C LEU A 19 14.68 1.50 16.86
N GLN A 20 15.53 0.66 17.42
CA GLN A 20 16.85 0.41 16.87
C GLN A 20 16.73 -0.21 15.48
N SER A 21 17.72 0.04 14.62
CA SER A 21 17.82 -0.68 13.36
C SER A 21 17.91 -2.19 13.65
N GLU A 22 17.33 -3.01 12.78
CA GLU A 22 17.43 -4.47 12.89
C GLU A 22 16.96 -5.04 14.24
N SER A 23 15.87 -4.47 14.79
CA SER A 23 15.28 -4.90 16.06
C SER A 23 13.94 -5.63 15.91
N VAL A 24 13.33 -5.61 14.72
CA VAL A 24 12.00 -6.17 14.44
C VAL A 24 12.12 -7.43 13.58
N ASP A 25 11.43 -8.51 13.96
CA ASP A 25 11.42 -9.76 13.20
C ASP A 25 10.35 -9.79 12.08
N LEU A 26 9.18 -9.20 12.36
CA LEU A 26 8.03 -9.17 11.44
C LEU A 26 7.31 -7.82 11.53
N ILE A 27 7.00 -7.25 10.38
CA ILE A 27 6.04 -6.14 10.24
C ILE A 27 4.85 -6.66 9.44
N LEU A 28 3.65 -6.52 10.01
CA LEU A 28 2.38 -6.81 9.35
C LEU A 28 1.53 -5.55 9.38
N THR A 29 1.08 -5.08 8.22
CA THR A 29 0.32 -3.83 8.13
C THR A 29 -0.67 -3.81 6.97
N SER A 30 -1.57 -2.83 7.00
CA SER A 30 -2.48 -2.44 5.94
C SER A 30 -2.45 -0.91 5.90
N PRO A 31 -1.74 -0.27 4.94
CA PRO A 31 -1.61 1.19 4.93
C PRO A 31 -2.97 1.85 4.62
N PRO A 32 -3.10 3.17 4.80
CA PRO A 32 -4.12 3.94 4.09
C PRO A 32 -4.02 3.67 2.57
N TYR A 33 -5.14 3.42 1.89
CA TYR A 33 -5.13 3.01 0.48
C TYR A 33 -5.14 4.25 -0.42
N PRO A 34 -4.11 4.47 -1.25
CA PRO A 34 -4.12 5.57 -2.20
C PRO A 34 -5.33 5.46 -3.13
N MET A 35 -5.90 6.62 -3.46
CA MET A 35 -7.08 6.74 -4.32
C MET A 35 -8.37 6.13 -3.77
N ILE A 36 -8.48 5.83 -2.47
CA ILE A 36 -9.78 5.63 -1.80
C ILE A 36 -10.19 6.92 -1.09
N GLU A 37 -11.41 7.39 -1.36
CA GLU A 37 -11.93 8.70 -0.92
C GLU A 37 -11.85 8.92 0.60
N MET A 38 -12.08 7.87 1.40
CA MET A 38 -11.96 7.92 2.87
C MET A 38 -10.57 8.39 3.36
N TRP A 39 -9.50 8.16 2.57
CA TRP A 39 -8.13 8.52 2.92
C TRP A 39 -7.67 9.86 2.36
N ASP A 40 -8.52 10.56 1.60
CA ASP A 40 -8.14 11.81 0.93
C ASP A 40 -7.62 12.87 1.89
N GLN A 41 -8.37 13.16 2.95
CA GLN A 41 -7.97 14.21 3.88
C GLN A 41 -6.65 13.88 4.57
N LEU A 42 -6.40 12.59 4.83
CA LEU A 42 -5.12 12.13 5.37
C LEU A 42 -4.01 12.42 4.37
N PHE A 43 -4.13 11.97 3.12
CA PHE A 43 -3.08 12.18 2.12
C PHE A 43 -2.89 13.66 1.73
N PHE A 44 -3.95 14.43 1.64
CA PHE A 44 -3.88 15.87 1.40
C PHE A 44 -3.25 16.64 2.56
N SER A 45 -3.26 16.07 3.78
CA SER A 45 -2.53 16.65 4.91
C SER A 45 -1.02 16.44 4.84
N PHE A 46 -0.54 15.50 4.02
CA PHE A 46 0.88 15.19 3.93
C PHE A 46 1.67 16.21 3.10
N SER A 47 1.06 16.79 2.07
CA SER A 47 1.66 17.78 1.19
C SER A 47 0.57 18.55 0.43
N LYS A 48 0.78 19.86 0.27
CA LYS A 48 -0.12 20.73 -0.50
C LYS A 48 -0.16 20.32 -1.97
N GLU A 49 0.97 19.89 -2.51
CA GLU A 49 1.14 19.44 -3.89
C GLU A 49 0.31 18.19 -4.19
N ILE A 50 0.14 17.27 -3.23
CA ILE A 50 -0.75 16.12 -3.40
C ILE A 50 -2.18 16.61 -3.64
N ARG A 51 -2.65 17.55 -2.82
CA ARG A 51 -4.00 18.12 -2.92
C ARG A 51 -4.22 18.88 -4.23
N GLU A 52 -3.25 19.70 -4.62
CA GLU A 52 -3.33 20.53 -5.83
C GLU A 52 -3.29 19.67 -7.09
N SER A 53 -2.35 18.72 -7.17
CA SER A 53 -2.25 17.80 -8.30
C SER A 53 -3.46 16.86 -8.39
N PHE A 54 -4.13 16.52 -7.29
CA PHE A 54 -5.30 15.64 -7.34
C PHE A 54 -6.40 16.14 -8.29
N LEU A 55 -6.55 17.46 -8.42
CA LEU A 55 -7.56 18.08 -9.28
C LEU A 55 -7.12 18.19 -10.74
N THR A 56 -5.82 18.36 -11.01
CA THR A 56 -5.29 18.69 -12.33
C THR A 56 -4.53 17.55 -13.00
N ASP A 57 -3.79 16.77 -12.22
CA ASP A 57 -3.02 15.58 -12.62
C ASP A 57 -3.13 14.50 -11.53
N PRO A 58 -4.23 13.72 -11.54
CA PRO A 58 -4.46 12.66 -10.55
C PRO A 58 -3.37 11.59 -10.54
N SER A 59 -2.70 11.35 -11.66
CA SER A 59 -1.58 10.40 -11.77
C SER A 59 -0.35 10.90 -11.02
N LEU A 60 -0.04 12.20 -11.11
CA LEU A 60 1.00 12.82 -10.29
C LEU A 60 0.65 12.79 -8.80
N SER A 61 -0.61 13.04 -8.43
CA SER A 61 -1.07 12.96 -7.04
C SER A 61 -0.91 11.53 -6.49
N TYR A 62 -1.32 10.53 -7.26
CA TYR A 62 -1.13 9.11 -6.97
C TYR A 62 0.34 8.78 -6.68
N GLU A 63 1.26 9.20 -7.55
CA GLU A 63 2.70 8.96 -7.35
C GLU A 63 3.23 9.67 -6.09
N LYS A 64 2.83 10.93 -5.86
CA LYS A 64 3.23 11.67 -4.65
C LYS A 64 2.74 11.01 -3.36
N ILE A 65 1.55 10.43 -3.37
CA ILE A 65 1.03 9.65 -2.25
C ILE A 65 1.93 8.43 -1.99
N HIS A 66 2.30 7.69 -3.04
CA HIS A 66 3.20 6.55 -2.91
C HIS A 66 4.60 6.94 -2.43
N ILE A 67 5.11 8.11 -2.82
CA ILE A 67 6.37 8.65 -2.28
C ILE A 67 6.29 8.89 -0.76
N GLU A 68 5.15 9.30 -0.23
CA GLU A 68 4.95 9.41 1.22
C GLU A 68 4.93 8.02 1.90
N LEU A 69 4.33 7.02 1.26
CA LEU A 69 4.35 5.63 1.74
C LEU A 69 5.76 5.02 1.66
N ASP A 70 6.54 5.35 0.63
CA ASP A 70 7.92 4.89 0.47
C ASP A 70 8.82 5.29 1.65
N LYS A 71 8.50 6.38 2.36
CA LYS A 71 9.17 6.76 3.61
C LYS A 71 8.93 5.72 4.71
N VAL A 72 7.71 5.21 4.83
CA VAL A 72 7.33 4.15 5.79
C VAL A 72 8.02 2.84 5.43
N TRP A 73 8.12 2.51 4.14
CA TRP A 73 8.81 1.30 3.67
C TRP A 73 10.31 1.36 3.94
N LYS A 74 10.94 2.53 3.74
CA LYS A 74 12.36 2.76 4.10
C LYS A 74 12.60 2.57 5.60
N GLU A 75 11.72 3.13 6.41
CA GLU A 75 11.81 2.98 7.87
C GLU A 75 11.57 1.53 8.30
N SER A 76 10.63 0.84 7.67
CA SER A 76 10.38 -0.60 7.87
C SER A 76 11.62 -1.43 7.54
N PHE A 77 12.32 -1.12 6.45
CA PHE A 77 13.56 -1.79 6.09
C PHE A 77 14.68 -1.55 7.12
N ARG A 78 14.77 -0.33 7.66
CA ARG A 78 15.75 0.02 8.69
C ARG A 78 15.56 -0.81 9.95
N VAL A 79 14.33 -0.89 10.46
CA VAL A 79 14.04 -1.55 11.74
C VAL A 79 13.95 -3.08 11.64
N LEU A 80 13.63 -3.63 10.46
CA LEU A 80 13.61 -5.08 10.25
C LEU A 80 15.01 -5.68 10.36
N LYS A 81 15.11 -6.85 10.99
CA LYS A 81 16.32 -7.68 11.01
C LYS A 81 16.65 -8.20 9.62
N ASN A 82 17.93 -8.51 9.39
CA ASN A 82 18.30 -9.32 8.23
C ASN A 82 17.56 -10.66 8.27
N GLY A 83 16.90 -11.03 7.17
CA GLY A 83 16.01 -12.19 7.08
C GLY A 83 14.58 -11.98 7.57
N GLY A 84 14.26 -10.83 8.17
CA GLY A 84 12.92 -10.48 8.65
C GLY A 84 11.93 -10.18 7.53
N PHE A 85 10.63 -10.16 7.88
CA PHE A 85 9.54 -10.09 6.91
C PHE A 85 8.72 -8.79 7.01
N LEU A 86 8.39 -8.22 5.86
CA LEU A 86 7.39 -7.16 5.72
C LEU A 86 6.19 -7.73 4.96
N VAL A 87 5.02 -7.68 5.59
CA VAL A 87 3.76 -8.19 5.04
C VAL A 87 2.77 -7.03 4.95
N ILE A 88 2.29 -6.74 3.75
CA ILE A 88 1.43 -5.59 3.46
C ILE A 88 0.14 -6.09 2.82
N ASN A 89 -0.99 -5.86 3.48
CA ASN A 89 -2.30 -6.01 2.86
C ASN A 89 -2.66 -4.71 2.12
N ILE A 90 -2.98 -4.80 0.83
CA ILE A 90 -3.33 -3.64 0.01
C ILE A 90 -4.34 -4.02 -1.07
N GLY A 91 -5.39 -3.20 -1.22
CA GLY A 91 -6.30 -3.24 -2.35
C GLY A 91 -5.93 -2.22 -3.41
N ASP A 92 -6.13 -2.59 -4.67
CA ASP A 92 -6.20 -1.59 -5.74
C ASP A 92 -7.46 -0.75 -5.61
N ALA A 93 -7.48 0.42 -6.25
CA ALA A 93 -8.58 1.35 -6.12
C ALA A 93 -9.09 1.77 -7.50
N THR A 94 -10.38 1.61 -7.75
CA THR A 94 -11.03 2.28 -8.88
C THR A 94 -11.47 3.66 -8.46
N ARG A 95 -11.18 4.69 -9.27
CA ARG A 95 -11.58 6.05 -8.96
C ARG A 95 -11.88 6.87 -10.20
N ASN A 96 -12.93 7.68 -10.11
CA ASN A 96 -13.24 8.70 -11.09
C ASN A 96 -12.59 10.03 -10.66
N THR A 97 -11.79 10.60 -11.55
CA THR A 97 -11.06 11.87 -11.34
C THR A 97 -11.22 12.77 -12.56
N SER A 98 -10.51 13.90 -12.61
CA SER A 98 -10.47 14.76 -13.81
C SER A 98 -9.90 14.05 -15.05
N ALA A 99 -9.11 12.99 -14.85
CA ALA A 99 -8.59 12.13 -15.92
C ALA A 99 -9.55 10.98 -16.31
N GLY A 100 -10.76 10.95 -15.74
CA GLY A 100 -11.76 9.90 -15.96
C GLY A 100 -11.69 8.75 -14.95
N PHE A 101 -12.54 7.74 -15.16
CA PHE A 101 -12.61 6.54 -14.35
C PHE A 101 -11.52 5.55 -14.74
N GLN A 102 -10.69 5.14 -13.79
CA GLN A 102 -9.66 4.12 -13.99
C GLN A 102 -9.36 3.34 -12.70
N ILE A 103 -8.60 2.26 -12.83
CA ILE A 103 -8.01 1.52 -11.71
C ILE A 103 -6.59 2.02 -11.43
N TYR A 104 -6.27 2.16 -10.15
CA TYR A 104 -4.96 2.52 -9.64
C TYR A 104 -4.35 1.31 -8.94
N MET A 105 -3.23 0.80 -9.49
CA MET A 105 -2.59 -0.46 -9.11
C MET A 105 -1.68 -0.28 -7.88
N ASN A 106 -2.28 -0.01 -6.72
CA ASN A 106 -1.58 0.20 -5.45
C ASN A 106 -0.62 -0.94 -5.12
N HIS A 107 -1.02 -2.19 -5.33
CA HIS A 107 -0.17 -3.34 -5.01
C HIS A 107 1.13 -3.32 -5.84
N ALA A 108 1.03 -3.01 -7.12
CA ALA A 108 2.16 -2.98 -8.04
C ALA A 108 3.13 -1.85 -7.69
N ARG A 109 2.61 -0.65 -7.38
CA ARG A 109 3.45 0.49 -7.02
C ARG A 109 4.16 0.31 -5.69
N ILE A 110 3.51 -0.31 -4.69
CA ILE A 110 4.16 -0.68 -3.42
C ILE A 110 5.23 -1.75 -3.65
N LEU A 111 4.95 -2.76 -4.47
CA LEU A 111 5.91 -3.80 -4.83
C LEU A 111 7.17 -3.22 -5.47
N GLN A 112 7.02 -2.30 -6.42
CA GLN A 112 8.14 -1.60 -7.05
C GLN A 112 8.94 -0.75 -6.05
N GLY A 113 8.25 0.00 -5.17
CA GLY A 113 8.88 0.82 -4.14
C GLY A 113 9.70 -0.01 -3.15
N CYS A 114 9.11 -1.11 -2.64
CA CYS A 114 9.80 -2.02 -1.72
C CYS A 114 11.03 -2.69 -2.37
N ASN A 115 10.90 -3.17 -3.61
CA ASN A 115 12.03 -3.75 -4.33
C ASN A 115 13.16 -2.74 -4.56
N SER A 116 12.81 -1.50 -4.92
CA SER A 116 13.79 -0.40 -5.09
C SER A 116 14.53 -0.05 -3.80
N ILE A 117 13.91 -0.27 -2.63
CA ILE A 117 14.52 -0.06 -1.31
C ILE A 117 15.51 -1.18 -0.97
N GLY A 118 15.37 -2.37 -1.57
CA GLY A 118 16.23 -3.54 -1.32
C GLY A 118 15.52 -4.73 -0.70
N PHE A 119 14.19 -4.70 -0.56
CA PHE A 119 13.43 -5.89 -0.21
C PHE A 119 13.45 -6.92 -1.35
N GLN A 120 13.40 -8.20 -0.99
CA GLN A 120 13.13 -9.28 -1.93
C GLN A 120 11.65 -9.66 -1.87
N SER A 121 10.95 -9.50 -2.99
CA SER A 121 9.57 -9.98 -3.14
C SER A 121 9.51 -11.50 -3.06
N LEU A 122 8.55 -12.02 -2.28
CA LEU A 122 8.20 -13.44 -2.21
C LEU A 122 6.81 -13.66 -2.82
N PRO A 123 6.40 -14.91 -3.12
CA PRO A 123 5.03 -15.19 -3.53
C PRO A 123 4.03 -14.61 -2.53
N GLY A 124 3.16 -13.72 -3.01
CA GLY A 124 2.10 -13.11 -2.21
C GLY A 124 0.87 -13.99 -2.07
N ILE A 125 -0.12 -13.52 -1.31
CA ILE A 125 -1.42 -14.17 -1.16
C ILE A 125 -2.48 -13.28 -1.78
N ILE A 126 -3.42 -13.87 -2.52
CA ILE A 126 -4.64 -13.18 -2.96
C ILE A 126 -5.72 -13.41 -1.92
N TRP A 127 -6.12 -12.34 -1.23
CA TRP A 127 -7.23 -12.38 -0.30
C TRP A 127 -8.52 -12.07 -1.04
N ARG A 128 -9.24 -13.13 -1.45
CA ARG A 128 -10.55 -13.00 -2.07
C ARG A 128 -11.59 -12.63 -1.01
N LYS A 129 -12.13 -11.41 -1.09
CA LYS A 129 -13.27 -10.97 -0.28
C LYS A 129 -14.53 -11.28 -1.09
N GLN A 130 -15.21 -12.37 -0.75
CA GLN A 130 -16.50 -12.67 -1.34
C GLN A 130 -17.46 -11.51 -1.02
N THR A 131 -17.85 -10.74 -2.03
CA THR A 131 -18.83 -9.67 -1.88
C THR A 131 -20.23 -10.29 -1.75
N ASN A 132 -20.91 -10.05 -0.63
CA ASN A 132 -22.30 -10.46 -0.40
C ASN A 132 -23.33 -9.65 -1.23
N SER A 133 -22.88 -8.75 -2.10
CA SER A 133 -23.74 -7.87 -2.89
C SER A 133 -23.29 -7.87 -4.36
N PRO A 134 -24.16 -8.24 -5.32
CA PRO A 134 -23.84 -8.27 -6.74
C PRO A 134 -23.73 -6.84 -7.29
N ASN A 135 -22.57 -6.21 -7.14
CA ASN A 135 -22.33 -4.91 -7.76
C ASN A 135 -21.92 -5.11 -9.23
N LYS A 136 -22.97 -5.09 -10.07
CA LYS A 136 -23.03 -4.96 -11.54
C LYS A 136 -22.53 -6.16 -12.37
N PHE A 137 -23.52 -7.00 -12.68
CA PHE A 137 -23.74 -7.78 -13.90
C PHE A 137 -22.72 -7.60 -15.03
N MET A 138 -21.94 -8.65 -15.28
CA MET A 138 -21.39 -8.97 -16.61
C MET A 138 -22.52 -9.44 -17.54
N GLY A 139 -23.54 -8.60 -17.73
CA GLY A 139 -24.58 -8.75 -18.74
C GLY A 139 -24.45 -7.57 -19.71
N SER A 140 -24.37 -7.85 -21.01
CA SER A 140 -24.25 -6.87 -22.09
C SER A 140 -25.48 -5.96 -22.21
N GLY A 141 -25.71 -5.09 -21.22
CA GLY A 141 -26.74 -4.06 -21.22
C GLY A 141 -26.24 -2.79 -21.91
N MET A 142 -26.58 -2.67 -23.20
CA MET A 142 -26.49 -1.51 -24.11
C MET A 142 -25.15 -0.78 -24.35
N LEU A 143 -24.05 -1.00 -23.59
CA LEU A 143 -22.74 -0.43 -23.94
C LEU A 143 -21.60 -1.45 -23.70
N PRO A 144 -21.06 -2.10 -24.77
CA PRO A 144 -20.07 -3.18 -24.65
C PRO A 144 -18.75 -2.78 -23.99
N ALA A 145 -18.42 -1.48 -23.92
CA ALA A 145 -17.17 -0.97 -23.33
C ALA A 145 -17.30 -0.51 -21.86
N GLY A 146 -18.50 -0.52 -21.26
CA GLY A 146 -18.75 0.03 -19.92
C GLY A 146 -18.77 -0.99 -18.77
N ALA A 147 -18.75 -2.29 -19.09
CA ALA A 147 -18.71 -3.35 -18.08
C ALA A 147 -17.26 -3.61 -17.64
N TYR A 148 -16.99 -3.48 -16.34
CA TYR A 148 -15.71 -3.84 -15.75
C TYR A 148 -15.92 -4.81 -14.59
N VAL A 149 -14.92 -5.65 -14.36
CA VAL A 149 -14.96 -6.71 -13.34
C VAL A 149 -14.98 -6.07 -11.95
N THR A 150 -15.82 -6.59 -11.07
CA THR A 150 -15.84 -6.21 -9.66
C THR A 150 -14.47 -6.51 -9.03
N LEU A 151 -13.90 -5.55 -8.31
CA LEU A 151 -12.67 -5.79 -7.55
C LEU A 151 -13.01 -6.63 -6.31
N GLU A 152 -12.82 -7.95 -6.40
CA GLU A 152 -13.16 -8.93 -5.35
C GLU A 152 -11.97 -9.37 -4.49
N HIS A 153 -10.80 -8.75 -4.63
CA HIS A 153 -9.62 -9.19 -3.91
C HIS A 153 -8.69 -8.05 -3.48
N GLU A 154 -7.92 -8.35 -2.44
CA GLU A 154 -6.76 -7.59 -2.02
C GLU A 154 -5.50 -8.45 -2.16
N HIS A 155 -4.36 -7.79 -2.22
CA HIS A 155 -3.05 -8.42 -2.28
C HIS A 155 -2.42 -8.38 -0.89
N ILE A 156 -1.99 -9.54 -0.40
CA ILE A 156 -1.06 -9.64 0.72
C ILE A 156 0.33 -9.80 0.11
N LEU A 157 1.05 -8.69 0.04
CA LEU A 157 2.42 -8.64 -0.44
C LEU A 157 3.34 -9.14 0.67
N ILE A 158 4.28 -10.02 0.33
CA ILE A 158 5.25 -10.58 1.27
C ILE A 158 6.64 -10.26 0.76
N PHE A 159 7.43 -9.61 1.61
CA PHE A 159 8.79 -9.23 1.34
C PHE A 159 9.73 -9.75 2.42
N ARG A 160 10.96 -10.05 2.03
CA ARG A 160 12.05 -10.39 2.95
C ARG A 160 13.16 -9.36 2.85
N LYS A 161 13.66 -8.86 3.98
CA LYS A 161 14.89 -8.07 4.01
C LYS A 161 16.08 -9.00 3.90
N ILE A 162 16.95 -8.78 2.91
CA ILE A 162 18.23 -9.47 2.79
C ILE A 162 19.32 -8.44 2.56
N ILE A 163 20.20 -8.28 3.54
CA ILE A 163 21.46 -7.55 3.35
C ILE A 163 22.46 -8.57 2.83
N LYS A 164 22.89 -8.40 1.58
CA LYS A 164 24.01 -9.19 1.05
C LYS A 164 25.28 -8.65 1.70
N GLU A 165 25.97 -9.49 2.47
CA GLU A 165 27.34 -9.20 2.86
C GLU A 165 28.21 -9.26 1.60
N SER A 166 28.99 -8.20 1.36
CA SER A 166 30.02 -8.22 0.32
C SER A 166 31.05 -9.27 0.71
N SER A 167 31.04 -10.41 0.02
CA SER A 167 32.11 -11.42 0.08
C SER A 167 33.42 -10.88 -0.48
#